data_AF-A0A417XU63-F1
#
_entry.id   AF-A0A417XU63-F1
#
_cell.length_a   1.000
_cell.length_b   1.000
_cell.length_c   1.000
_cell.angle_alpha   90.00
_cell.angle_beta   90.00
_cell.angle_gamma   90.00
#
_symmetry.space_group_name_H-M   'P 1'
#
loop_
_entity.id
_entity.type
_entity.pdbx_description
1 polymer ?
#
loop_
_entity_poly.entity_id
_entity_poly.type
_entity_poly.pdbx_seq_one_letter_code
_entity_poly.pdbx_strand_id
1 'polypeptide(L)'
;METRPGFQRMLAGGSAVVAALTTVVYVVVIQQEGNNPFWDVFPWVMIMLIGTVSAGGSALVRDARTAMISAIAAAVILGILGLVAIFSVGMGFILAAMLASLAAIAASVTVPQAS
;
A
#
# COMPACT_ATOMS: atom_id res chain seq x y z
N MET A 1 19.72 11.11 12.14
CA MET A 1 19.68 9.68 11.80
C MET A 1 19.44 9.59 10.30
N GLU A 2 20.49 9.34 9.52
CA GLU A 2 20.41 9.20 8.06
C GLU A 2 19.55 7.98 7.71
N THR A 3 18.36 8.19 7.15
CA THR A 3 17.54 7.11 6.61
C THR A 3 18.22 6.59 5.36
N ARG A 4 18.92 5.46 5.50
CA ARG A 4 19.59 4.81 4.37
C ARG A 4 18.54 4.51 3.29
N PRO A 5 18.80 4.80 2.00
CA PRO A 5 17.85 4.55 0.91
C PRO A 5 17.40 3.08 0.82
N GLY A 6 18.18 2.13 1.36
CA GLY A 6 17.79 0.73 1.51
C GLY A 6 16.63 0.51 2.50
N PHE A 7 16.54 1.28 3.58
CA PHE A 7 15.49 1.14 4.60
C PHE A 7 14.12 1.59 4.05
N GLN A 8 14.07 2.71 3.32
CA GLN A 8 12.86 3.17 2.64
C GLN A 8 12.36 2.14 1.62
N ARG A 9 13.26 1.59 0.79
CA ARG A 9 12.90 0.56 -0.20
C ARG A 9 12.42 -0.72 0.46
N MET A 10 13.01 -1.11 1.59
CA MET A 10 12.58 -2.27 2.36
C MET A 10 11.16 -2.09 2.92
N LEU A 11 10.84 -0.89 3.43
CA LEU A 11 9.49 -0.56 3.91
C LEU A 11 8.46 -0.51 2.78
N ALA A 12 8.78 0.13 1.65
CA ALA A 12 7.91 0.19 0.48
C ALA A 12 7.70 -1.19 -0.15
N GLY A 13 8.77 -2.00 -0.25
CA GLY A 13 8.70 -3.38 -0.69
C GLY A 13 7.86 -4.25 0.24
N GLY A 14 8.04 -4.10 1.56
CA GLY A 14 7.22 -4.77 2.57
C GLY A 14 5.74 -4.41 2.46
N SER A 15 5.42 -3.12 2.29
CA SER A 15 4.06 -2.63 2.06
C SER A 15 3.43 -3.27 0.82
N ALA A 16 4.16 -3.31 -0.30
CA ALA A 16 3.70 -3.91 -1.54
C ALA A 16 3.43 -5.42 -1.40
N VAL A 17 4.32 -6.16 -0.73
CA VAL A 17 4.16 -7.60 -0.48
C VAL A 17 2.94 -7.86 0.42
N VAL A 18 2.79 -7.10 1.50
CA VAL A 18 1.65 -7.24 2.41
C VAL A 18 0.36 -6.90 1.69
N ALA A 19 0.31 -5.81 0.93
CA ALA A 19 -0.86 -5.43 0.15
C ALA A 19 -1.23 -6.52 -0.87
N ALA A 20 -0.26 -7.04 -1.62
CA ALA A 20 -0.48 -8.11 -2.60
C ALA A 20 -1.02 -9.39 -1.94
N LEU A 21 -0.42 -9.85 -0.84
CA LEU A 21 -0.90 -11.02 -0.09
C LEU A 21 -2.32 -10.81 0.42
N THR A 22 -2.61 -9.62 0.93
CA THR A 22 -3.92 -9.26 1.46
C THR A 22 -4.98 -9.24 0.35
N THR A 23 -4.65 -8.74 -0.84
CA THR A 23 -5.51 -8.82 -2.02
C THR A 23 -5.78 -10.26 -2.46
N VAL A 24 -4.76 -11.13 -2.45
CA VAL A 24 -4.95 -12.56 -2.76
C VAL A 24 -5.90 -13.23 -1.77
N VAL A 25 -5.71 -12.98 -0.47
CA VAL A 25 -6.62 -13.50 0.58
C VAL A 25 -8.05 -13.01 0.35
N TYR A 26 -8.23 -11.72 0.05
CA TYR A 26 -9.55 -11.15 -0.26
C TYR A 26 -10.24 -11.86 -1.42
N VAL A 27 -9.52 -12.08 -2.53
CA VAL A 27 -10.06 -12.78 -3.70
C VAL A 27 -10.41 -14.23 -3.39
N VAL A 28 -9.58 -14.94 -2.61
CA VAL A 28 -9.85 -16.33 -2.22
C VAL A 28 -11.08 -16.42 -1.33
N VAL A 29 -11.23 -15.54 -0.33
CA VAL A 29 -12.40 -15.51 0.56
C VAL A 29 -13.68 -15.29 -0.24
N ILE A 30 -13.68 -14.34 -1.17
CA ILE A 30 -14.86 -14.06 -2.00
C ILE A 30 -15.21 -15.21 -2.94
N GLN A 31 -14.20 -15.85 -3.54
CA GLN A 31 -14.42 -17.06 -4.37
C GLN A 31 -15.06 -18.18 -3.56
N GLN A 32 -14.70 -18.32 -2.28
CA GLN A 32 -15.28 -19.32 -1.37
C GLN A 32 -16.68 -18.94 -0.86
N GLU A 33 -17.01 -17.66 -0.75
CA GLU A 33 -18.34 -17.20 -0.37
C GLU A 33 -19.41 -17.48 -1.44
N GLY A 34 -19.01 -17.65 -2.71
CA GLY A 34 -19.84 -18.21 -3.79
C GLY A 34 -21.10 -17.43 -4.19
N ASN A 35 -21.43 -16.35 -3.47
CA ASN A 35 -22.73 -15.68 -3.56
C ASN A 35 -22.65 -14.22 -4.03
N ASN A 36 -21.45 -13.69 -4.27
CA ASN A 36 -21.26 -12.31 -4.73
C ASN A 36 -20.98 -12.27 -6.24
N PRO A 37 -21.75 -11.53 -7.05
CA PRO A 37 -21.47 -11.37 -8.47
C PRO A 37 -20.12 -10.68 -8.64
N PHE A 38 -19.29 -11.19 -9.55
CA PHE A 38 -17.93 -10.69 -9.82
C PHE A 38 -17.90 -9.16 -10.05
N TRP A 39 -18.94 -8.61 -10.66
CA TRP A 39 -19.07 -7.17 -10.96
C TRP A 39 -19.15 -6.27 -9.72
N ASP A 40 -19.64 -6.78 -8.58
CA ASP A 40 -19.67 -6.01 -7.33
C ASP A 40 -18.31 -5.99 -6.62
N VAL A 41 -17.49 -7.01 -6.87
CA VAL A 41 -16.18 -7.20 -6.24
C VAL A 41 -15.05 -6.59 -7.08
N PHE A 42 -15.20 -6.61 -8.40
CA PHE A 42 -14.20 -6.15 -9.36
C PHE A 42 -13.68 -4.72 -9.09
N PRO A 43 -14.53 -3.71 -8.80
CA PRO A 43 -14.05 -2.36 -8.48
C PRO A 43 -13.16 -2.31 -7.24
N TRP A 44 -13.47 -3.10 -6.21
CA TRP A 44 -12.68 -3.17 -4.98
C TRP A 44 -11.31 -3.79 -5.21
N VAL A 45 -11.25 -4.88 -5.98
CA VAL A 45 -9.99 -5.52 -6.37
C VAL A 45 -9.13 -4.56 -7.21
N MET A 46 -9.74 -3.77 -8.09
CA MET A 46 -9.03 -2.73 -8.86
C MET A 46 -8.42 -1.65 -7.95
N ILE A 47 -9.16 -1.15 -6.95
CA ILE A 47 -8.63 -0.17 -5.99
C ILE A 47 -7.48 -0.76 -5.16
N MET A 48 -7.60 -2.03 -4.74
CA MET A 48 -6.52 -2.74 -4.03
C MET A 48 -5.27 -2.91 -4.90
N LEU A 49 -5.44 -3.24 -6.17
CA LEU A 49 -4.35 -3.32 -7.14
C LEU A 49 -3.68 -1.96 -7.37
N ILE A 50 -4.46 -0.89 -7.50
CA ILE A 50 -3.91 0.48 -7.63
C ILE A 50 -3.08 0.85 -6.41
N GLY A 51 -3.57 0.56 -5.19
CA GLY A 51 -2.82 0.79 -3.96
C GLY A 51 -1.52 -0.02 -3.89
N THR A 52 -1.56 -1.29 -4.29
CA THR A 52 -0.40 -2.20 -4.32
C THR A 52 0.64 -1.75 -5.35
N VAL A 53 0.21 -1.39 -6.57
CA VAL A 53 1.08 -0.87 -7.63
C VAL A 53 1.68 0.47 -7.22
N SER A 54 0.92 1.32 -6.51
CA SER A 54 1.44 2.58 -5.96
C SER A 54 2.52 2.35 -4.90
N ALA A 55 2.32 1.37 -4.01
CA ALA A 55 3.34 0.96 -3.03
C ALA A 55 4.59 0.38 -3.71
N GLY A 56 4.42 -0.47 -4.73
CA GLY A 56 5.51 -1.01 -5.53
C GLY A 56 6.27 0.07 -6.34
N GLY A 57 5.54 1.05 -6.89
CA GLY A 57 6.10 2.21 -7.56
C GLY A 57 6.98 3.03 -6.63
N SER A 58 6.58 3.22 -5.37
CA SER A 58 7.41 3.88 -4.35
C SER A 58 8.73 3.16 -4.07
N ALA A 59 8.77 1.83 -4.20
CA ALA A 59 10.00 1.05 -4.04
C ALA A 59 10.94 1.13 -5.26
N LEU A 60 10.38 1.31 -6.46
CA LEU A 60 11.11 1.28 -7.74
C LEU A 60 11.63 2.65 -8.19
N VAL A 61 10.96 3.75 -7.80
CA VAL A 61 11.34 5.10 -8.22
C VAL A 61 12.55 5.60 -7.43
N ARG A 62 13.56 6.12 -8.15
CA ARG A 62 14.79 6.67 -7.55
C ARG A 62 14.63 8.09 -7.01
N ASP A 63 13.65 8.84 -7.52
CA ASP A 63 13.39 10.21 -7.09
C ASP A 63 12.63 10.25 -5.75
N ALA A 64 13.24 10.86 -4.74
CA ALA A 64 12.70 10.94 -3.38
C ALA A 64 11.30 11.60 -3.33
N ARG A 65 11.07 12.63 -4.14
CA ARG A 65 9.79 13.36 -4.20
C ARG A 65 8.67 12.50 -4.75
N THR A 66 8.95 11.75 -5.82
CA THR A 66 7.98 10.85 -6.48
C THR A 66 7.74 9.59 -5.65
N ALA A 67 8.78 9.07 -4.98
CA ALA A 67 8.66 7.97 -4.03
C ALA A 67 7.81 8.35 -2.80
N MET A 68 7.93 9.61 -2.33
CA MET A 68 7.11 10.14 -1.23
C MET A 68 5.64 10.28 -1.65
N ILE A 69 5.35 10.89 -2.81
CA ILE A 69 3.96 11.08 -3.29
C ILE A 69 3.27 9.72 -3.49
N SER A 70 3.98 8.75 -4.08
CA SER A 70 3.46 7.39 -4.27
C SER A 70 3.27 6.63 -2.96
N ALA A 71 4.16 6.80 -1.97
CA ALA A 71 4.00 6.22 -0.64
C ALA A 71 2.79 6.81 0.11
N ILE A 72 2.57 8.12 0.01
CA ILE A 72 1.39 8.78 0.61
C ILE A 72 0.11 8.28 -0.07
N ALA A 73 0.09 8.23 -1.40
CA ALA A 73 -1.06 7.70 -2.14
C ALA A 73 -1.37 6.26 -1.73
N ALA A 74 -0.35 5.40 -1.62
CA ALA A 74 -0.50 4.03 -1.15
C ALA A 74 -1.03 3.97 0.30
N ALA A 75 -0.49 4.78 1.21
CA ALA A 75 -0.93 4.83 2.60
C ALA A 75 -2.40 5.24 2.73
N VAL A 76 -2.84 6.25 1.96
CA VAL A 76 -4.23 6.70 1.96
C VAL A 76 -5.16 5.64 1.39
N ILE A 77 -4.84 5.07 0.22
CA ILE A 77 -5.68 4.07 -0.45
C ILE A 77 -5.80 2.80 0.40
N LEU A 78 -4.66 2.27 0.86
CA LEU A 78 -4.63 1.05 1.67
C LEU A 78 -5.22 1.29 3.07
N GLY A 79 -5.02 2.48 3.66
CA GLY A 79 -5.59 2.83 4.95
C GLY A 79 -7.12 2.91 4.92
N ILE A 80 -7.68 3.56 3.90
CA ILE A 80 -9.14 3.63 3.70
C ILE A 80 -9.70 2.24 3.43
N LEU A 81 -9.07 1.45 2.55
CA LEU A 81 -9.47 0.06 2.30
C LEU A 81 -9.40 -0.80 3.57
N GLY A 82 -8.37 -0.61 4.40
CA GLY A 82 -8.22 -1.32 5.66
C GLY A 82 -9.29 -0.97 6.69
N LEU A 83 -9.70 0.29 6.76
CA LEU A 83 -10.81 0.75 7.60
C LEU A 83 -12.16 0.22 7.12
N VAL A 84 -12.38 0.18 5.80
CA VAL A 84 -13.63 -0.37 5.22
C VAL A 84 -13.69 -1.89 5.37
N ALA A 85 -12.56 -2.59 5.23
CA ALA A 85 -12.47 -4.04 5.30
C ALA A 85 -12.16 -4.59 6.71
N ILE A 86 -12.28 -3.77 7.76
CA ILE A 86 -11.71 -4.04 9.09
C ILE A 86 -12.20 -5.34 9.75
N PHE A 87 -13.40 -5.82 9.39
CA PHE A 87 -14.00 -7.03 9.94
C PHE A 87 -13.53 -8.36 9.30
N SER A 88 -12.75 -8.32 8.22
CA SER A 88 -12.33 -9.54 7.53
C SER A 88 -10.85 -9.50 7.10
N VAL A 89 -10.50 -8.59 6.21
CA VAL A 89 -9.18 -8.56 5.54
C VAL A 89 -8.41 -7.26 5.84
N GLY A 90 -9.05 -6.31 6.53
CA GLY A 90 -8.56 -4.96 6.73
C GLY A 90 -7.28 -4.84 7.55
N MET A 91 -6.98 -5.77 8.47
CA MET A 91 -5.74 -5.74 9.25
C MET A 91 -4.49 -5.81 8.38
N GLY A 92 -4.51 -6.57 7.28
CA GLY A 92 -3.39 -6.63 6.33
C GLY A 92 -3.19 -5.30 5.58
N PHE A 93 -4.29 -4.66 5.18
CA PHE A 93 -4.26 -3.36 4.52
C PHE A 93 -3.81 -2.23 5.45
N ILE A 94 -4.19 -2.27 6.73
CA ILE A 94 -3.72 -1.32 7.74
C ILE A 94 -2.21 -1.48 7.95
N LEU A 95 -1.69 -2.72 8.05
CA LEU A 95 -0.26 -2.99 8.13
C LEU A 95 0.50 -2.45 6.91
N ALA A 96 -0.03 -2.68 5.71
CA ALA A 96 0.55 -2.13 4.48
C ALA A 96 0.54 -0.59 4.46
N ALA A 97 -0.52 0.04 4.96
CA ALA A 97 -0.65 1.48 5.08
C ALA A 97 0.33 2.08 6.10
N MET A 98 0.57 1.40 7.23
CA MET A 98 1.58 1.80 8.20
C MET A 98 2.99 1.74 7.60
N LEU A 99 3.31 0.66 6.88
CA LEU A 99 4.60 0.52 6.19
C LEU A 99 4.79 1.58 5.11
N ALA A 100 3.75 1.89 4.34
CA ALA A 100 3.78 2.97 3.35
C ALA A 100 3.95 4.34 4.02
N SER A 101 3.31 4.57 5.16
CA SER A 101 3.47 5.80 5.95
C SER A 101 4.90 5.96 6.45
N LEU A 102 5.50 4.89 6.98
CA LEU A 102 6.90 4.89 7.42
C LEU A 102 7.86 5.13 6.23
N ALA A 103 7.57 4.57 5.06
CA ALA A 103 8.33 4.83 3.85
C ALA A 103 8.22 6.30 3.40
N ALA A 104 7.04 6.91 3.50
CA ALA A 104 6.82 8.33 3.19
C ALA A 104 7.59 9.26 4.15
N ILE A 105 7.60 8.94 5.45
CA ILE A 105 8.36 9.68 6.46
C ILE A 105 9.87 9.53 6.22
N ALA A 106 10.33 8.31 5.90
CA ALA A 106 11.74 8.09 5.58
C ALA A 106 12.19 8.87 4.34
N ALA A 107 11.31 9.00 3.34
CA ALA A 107 11.54 9.77 2.12
C ALA A 107 11.55 11.29 2.38
N SER A 108 10.66 11.81 3.22
CA SER A 108 10.55 13.25 3.47
C SER A 108 11.77 13.85 4.18
N VAL A 109 12.49 13.05 4.97
CA VAL A 109 13.77 13.45 5.60
C VAL A 109 14.88 13.67 4.55
N THR A 110 14.76 13.06 3.37
CA THR A 110 15.76 13.17 2.29
C THR A 110 15.45 14.27 1.27
N VAL A 111 14.24 14.83 1.27
CA VAL A 111 13.86 15.94 0.39
C VAL A 111 14.27 17.25 1.08
N PRO A 112 15.23 18.03 0.54
CA PRO A 112 15.54 19.34 1.08
C PRO A 112 14.27 20.20 1.03
N GLN A 113 13.89 20.78 2.15
CA GLN A 113 12.81 21.78 2.23
C GLN A 113 13.25 22.98 1.38
N ALA A 114 12.91 22.98 0.08
CA ALA A 114 13.05 24.17 -0.74
C ALA A 114 11.98 25.16 -0.23
N SER A 115 12.47 26.11 0.55
CA SER A 115 11.79 27.33 1.01
C SER A 115 11.21 28.13 -0.14
#